data_AF-G5AC65-F1
#
_entry.id   AF-G5AC65-F1
#
_cell.length_a   1.000
_cell.length_b   1.000
_cell.length_c   1.000
_cell.angle_alpha   90.00
_cell.angle_beta   90.00
_cell.angle_gamma   90.00
#
_symmetry.space_group_name_H-M   'P 1'
#
loop_
_entity.id
_entity.type
_entity.pdbx_description
1 polymer ?
#
loop_
_entity_poly.entity_id
_entity_poly.type
_entity_poly.pdbx_seq_one_letter_code
_entity_poly.pdbx_strand_id
1 'polypeptide(L)'
;YYLNKALQSVLSEFVRRTRIGLPELVELLRGQTSDDFRPNKNMIPAVLRQACRDYKYLPHLLDIAESGARVPLAGPLPRQSVRPPNHRSADERYNVLVKNIRRDQD
;
A
#
# COMPACT_ATOMS: atom_id res chain seq x y z
N TYR A 1 9.51 10.66 -7.32
CA TYR A 1 8.10 10.35 -7.00
C TYR A 1 7.60 11.52 -6.17
N TYR A 2 6.90 12.46 -6.81
CA TYR A 2 6.38 13.65 -6.12
C TYR A 2 5.24 13.21 -5.19
N LEU A 3 5.35 13.54 -3.91
CA LEU A 3 4.25 13.38 -2.96
C LEU A 3 3.21 14.46 -3.25
N ASN A 4 1.96 14.07 -3.50
CA ASN A 4 0.87 15.01 -3.69
C ASN A 4 0.56 15.72 -2.35
N LYS A 5 1.16 16.90 -2.16
CA LYS A 5 1.05 17.69 -0.92
C LYS A 5 -0.36 18.17 -0.64
N ALA A 6 -1.11 18.53 -1.69
CA ALA A 6 -2.50 18.94 -1.55
C ALA A 6 -3.34 17.79 -0.99
N LEU A 7 -3.24 16.61 -1.60
CA LEU A 7 -3.93 15.40 -1.13
C LEU A 7 -3.52 15.05 0.31
N GLN A 8 -2.22 15.10 0.62
CA GLN A 8 -1.73 14.84 1.97
C GLN A 8 -2.34 15.81 3.00
N SER A 9 -2.42 17.10 2.68
CA SER A 9 -3.01 18.12 3.56
C SER A 9 -4.48 17.83 3.84
N VAL A 10 -5.26 17.59 2.78
CA VAL A 10 -6.70 17.30 2.87
C VAL A 10 -6.95 16.03 3.68
N LEU A 11 -6.21 14.95 3.42
CA LEU A 11 -6.34 13.70 4.17
C LEU A 11 -5.96 13.87 5.64
N SER A 12 -4.91 14.65 5.93
CA SER A 12 -4.49 14.93 7.31
C SER A 12 -5.56 15.69 8.07
N GLU A 13 -6.21 16.66 7.43
CA GLU A 13 -7.33 17.40 8.01
C GLU A 13 -8.56 16.51 8.21
N PHE A 14 -8.91 15.70 7.22
CA PHE A 14 -10.01 14.75 7.31
C PHE A 14 -9.83 13.82 8.52
N VAL A 15 -8.66 13.20 8.67
CA VAL A 15 -8.35 12.31 9.81
C VAL A 15 -8.46 13.03 11.16
N ARG A 16 -7.98 14.28 11.26
CA ARG A 16 -8.10 15.06 12.50
C ARG A 16 -9.55 15.37 12.86
N ARG A 17 -10.39 15.67 11.87
CA ARG A 17 -11.80 16.04 12.05
C ARG A 17 -12.68 14.83 12.37
N THR A 18 -12.50 13.72 11.66
CA THR A 18 -13.37 12.53 11.78
C THR A 18 -12.90 11.53 12.82
N ARG A 19 -11.62 11.58 13.20
CA ARG A 19 -10.97 10.56 14.05
C ARG A 19 -11.09 9.14 13.48
N ILE A 20 -11.23 9.03 12.15
CA ILE A 20 -11.29 7.75 11.43
C ILE A 20 -10.05 6.89 11.76
N GLY A 21 -10.24 5.59 11.91
CA GLY A 21 -9.14 4.65 12.11
C GLY A 21 -8.31 4.49 10.83
N LEU A 22 -7.08 4.01 11.01
CA LEU A 22 -6.19 3.72 9.89
C LEU A 22 -6.79 2.68 8.92
N PRO A 23 -7.44 1.59 9.37
CA PRO A 23 -8.07 0.62 8.47
C PRO A 23 -9.12 1.28 7.57
N GLU A 24 -10.08 2.01 8.15
CA GLU A 24 -11.16 2.62 7.37
C GLU A 24 -10.64 3.73 6.43
N LEU A 25 -9.60 4.48 6.84
CA LEU A 25 -8.93 5.43 5.96
C LEU A 25 -8.28 4.74 4.75
N VAL A 26 -7.63 3.59 4.97
CA VAL A 26 -6.98 2.84 3.88
C VAL A 26 -8.02 2.26 2.92
N GLU A 27 -9.15 1.78 3.44
CA GLU A 27 -10.27 1.32 2.62
C GLU A 27 -10.82 2.45 1.75
N LEU A 28 -11.06 3.62 2.35
CA LEU A 28 -11.49 4.83 1.63
C LEU A 28 -10.50 5.21 0.51
N LEU A 29 -9.20 5.25 0.81
CA LEU A 29 -8.16 5.62 -0.15
C LEU A 29 -8.04 4.63 -1.33
N ARG A 30 -8.38 3.36 -1.10
CA ARG A 30 -8.41 2.32 -2.14
C ARG A 30 -9.71 2.31 -2.93
N GLY A 31 -10.71 3.10 -2.53
CA GLY A 31 -12.05 3.01 -3.08
C GLY A 31 -12.70 1.66 -2.81
N GLN A 32 -12.44 1.05 -1.64
CA GLN A 32 -13.17 -0.13 -1.22
C GLN A 32 -14.62 0.27 -0.89
N THR A 33 -15.57 -0.41 -1.52
CA THR A 33 -17.01 -0.22 -1.30
C THR A 33 -17.64 -1.54 -0.91
N SER A 34 -18.92 -1.52 -0.51
CA SER A 34 -19.71 -2.75 -0.30
C SER A 34 -19.79 -3.61 -1.55
N ASP A 35 -19.79 -2.98 -2.74
CA ASP A 35 -19.96 -3.67 -4.02
C ASP A 35 -18.63 -4.18 -4.59
N ASP A 36 -17.53 -3.51 -4.25
CA ASP A 36 -16.17 -3.93 -4.61
C ASP A 36 -15.24 -3.72 -3.43
N PHE A 37 -15.01 -4.79 -2.67
CA PHE A 37 -14.12 -4.77 -1.51
C PHE A 37 -12.66 -5.10 -1.85
N ARG A 38 -12.31 -5.30 -3.13
CA ARG A 38 -10.95 -5.70 -3.51
C ARG A 38 -9.92 -4.65 -3.07
N PRO A 39 -8.80 -5.06 -2.46
CA PRO A 39 -7.80 -4.11 -1.96
C PRO A 39 -6.99 -3.44 -3.07
N ASN A 40 -6.87 -4.07 -4.24
CA ASN A 40 -6.21 -3.49 -5.41
C ASN A 40 -7.16 -3.53 -6.61
N LYS A 41 -7.73 -2.36 -6.97
CA LYS A 41 -8.70 -2.25 -8.06
C LYS A 41 -8.13 -2.60 -9.44
N ASN A 42 -6.82 -2.45 -9.59
CA ASN A 42 -6.12 -2.76 -10.84
C ASN A 42 -5.91 -4.27 -11.05
N MET A 43 -6.04 -5.10 -10.00
CA MET A 43 -6.00 -6.55 -10.12
C MET A 43 -7.39 -7.07 -10.49
N ILE A 44 -7.70 -7.09 -11.79
CA ILE A 44 -9.02 -7.48 -12.31
C ILE A 44 -9.07 -9.02 -12.49
N PRO A 45 -9.88 -9.76 -11.71
CA PRO A 45 -9.90 -11.24 -11.78
C PRO A 45 -10.20 -11.79 -13.16
N ALA A 46 -11.09 -11.15 -13.93
CA ALA A 46 -11.41 -11.55 -15.29
C ALA A 46 -10.21 -11.44 -16.24
N VAL A 47 -9.42 -10.36 -16.12
CA VAL A 47 -8.19 -10.16 -16.91
C VAL A 47 -7.14 -11.18 -16.50
N LEU A 48 -6.98 -11.41 -15.19
CA LEU A 48 -6.02 -12.39 -14.67
C LEU A 48 -6.35 -13.82 -15.12
N ARG A 49 -7.62 -14.21 -15.13
CA ARG A 49 -8.06 -15.53 -15.66
C ARG A 49 -7.63 -15.75 -17.09
N GLN A 50 -7.74 -14.72 -17.95
CA GLN A 50 -7.37 -14.82 -19.35
C GLN A 50 -5.86 -14.75 -19.56
N ALA A 51 -5.21 -13.73 -18.98
CA ALA A 51 -3.79 -13.47 -19.19
C ALA A 51 -2.89 -14.54 -18.55
N CYS A 52 -3.33 -15.16 -17.46
CA CYS A 52 -2.57 -16.15 -16.71
C CYS A 52 -3.21 -17.54 -16.74
N ARG A 53 -3.97 -17.87 -17.80
CA ARG A 53 -4.75 -19.12 -17.90
C ARG A 53 -3.94 -20.40 -17.64
N ASP A 54 -2.68 -20.43 -18.06
CA ASP A 54 -1.79 -21.58 -17.95
C ASP A 54 -0.84 -21.47 -16.73
N TYR A 55 -1.01 -20.45 -15.89
CA TYR A 55 -0.19 -20.24 -14.71
C TYR A 55 -0.61 -21.19 -13.58
N LYS A 56 0.34 -22.02 -13.13
CA LYS A 56 0.15 -23.03 -12.07
C LYS A 56 -0.57 -22.48 -10.82
N TYR A 57 -0.29 -21.24 -10.43
CA TYR A 57 -0.85 -20.63 -9.21
C TYR A 57 -1.95 -19.61 -9.51
N LEU A 58 -2.59 -19.67 -10.69
CA LEU A 58 -3.72 -18.81 -11.03
C LEU A 58 -4.80 -18.77 -9.92
N PRO A 59 -5.22 -19.88 -9.32
CA PRO A 59 -6.21 -19.81 -8.22
C PRO A 59 -5.77 -18.93 -7.05
N HIS A 60 -4.49 -18.99 -6.67
CA HIS A 60 -3.95 -18.15 -5.60
C HIS A 60 -3.86 -16.68 -6.02
N LEU A 61 -3.53 -16.42 -7.30
CA LEU A 61 -3.48 -15.07 -7.83
C LEU A 61 -4.87 -14.42 -7.86
N LEU A 62 -5.92 -15.20 -8.17
CA LEU A 62 -7.30 -14.75 -8.09
C LEU A 62 -7.73 -14.47 -6.65
N ASP A 63 -7.40 -15.36 -5.71
CA ASP A 63 -7.67 -15.13 -4.27
C ASP A 63 -6.96 -13.85 -3.77
N ILE A 64 -5.71 -13.62 -4.16
CA ILE A 64 -4.99 -12.38 -3.83
C ILE A 64 -5.67 -11.15 -4.45
N ALA A 65 -6.19 -11.25 -5.67
CA ALA A 65 -6.89 -10.15 -6.33
C ALA A 65 -8.23 -9.82 -5.63
N GLU A 66 -8.93 -10.83 -5.15
CA GLU A 66 -10.23 -10.71 -4.50
C GLU A 66 -10.11 -10.27 -3.04
N SER A 67 -9.24 -10.95 -2.28
CA SER A 67 -9.13 -10.86 -0.83
C SER A 67 -7.89 -10.15 -0.31
N GLY A 68 -6.93 -9.83 -1.19
CA GLY A 68 -5.61 -9.37 -0.81
C GLY A 68 -4.67 -10.51 -0.40
N ALA A 69 -3.37 -10.19 -0.29
CA ALA A 69 -2.38 -11.16 0.13
C ALA A 69 -2.52 -11.48 1.62
N ARG A 70 -2.86 -12.73 1.94
CA ARG A 70 -2.89 -13.26 3.31
C ARG A 70 -1.64 -14.08 3.55
N VAL A 71 -0.77 -13.59 4.42
CA VAL A 71 0.44 -14.31 4.81
C VAL A 71 0.17 -14.94 6.18
N PRO A 72 -0.01 -16.27 6.27
CA PRO A 72 -0.09 -16.93 7.57
C PRO A 72 1.26 -16.76 8.25
N LEU A 73 1.25 -16.13 9.40
CA LEU A 73 2.45 -15.97 10.22
C LEU A 73 2.59 -17.22 11.09
N ALA A 74 3.78 -17.81 11.12
CA ALA A 74 4.08 -18.97 11.99
C ALA A 74 4.00 -18.63 13.49
N GLY A 75 4.00 -17.33 13.82
CA GLY A 75 3.84 -16.79 15.16
C GLY A 75 3.51 -15.30 15.10
N PRO A 76 3.20 -14.66 16.24
CA PRO A 76 2.98 -13.23 16.28
C PRO A 76 4.22 -12.48 15.78
N LEU A 77 4.02 -11.39 15.03
CA LEU A 77 5.14 -10.52 14.68
C LEU A 77 5.76 -9.96 15.96
N PRO A 78 7.10 -9.91 16.07
CA PRO A 78 7.75 -9.28 17.19
C PRO A 78 7.29 -7.81 17.25
N ARG A 79 6.92 -7.34 18.44
CA ARG A 79 6.51 -5.95 18.63
C ARG A 79 7.68 -5.05 18.25
N GLN A 80 7.52 -4.30 17.17
CA GLN A 80 8.51 -3.32 16.77
C GLN A 80 8.43 -2.10 17.68
N SER A 81 9.33 -2.03 18.66
CA SER A 81 9.48 -0.88 19.56
C SER A 81 10.37 0.22 18.97
N VAL A 82 11.27 -0.14 18.06
CA VAL A 82 12.24 0.77 17.45
C VAL A 82 12.16 0.64 15.93
N ARG A 83 12.21 1.78 15.24
CA ARG A 83 12.33 1.85 13.79
C ARG A 83 13.57 1.05 13.35
N PRO A 84 13.49 0.19 12.32
CA PRO A 84 14.66 -0.55 11.88
C PRO A 84 15.65 0.43 11.23
N PRO A 85 16.97 0.21 11.38
CA PRO A 85 17.95 1.02 10.67
C PRO A 85 17.69 0.96 9.17
N ASN A 86 18.00 2.05 8.49
CA ASN A 86 17.96 2.07 7.04
C ASN A 86 18.89 0.98 6.48
N HIS A 87 18.55 0.46 5.30
CA HIS A 87 19.49 -0.35 4.55
C HIS A 87 20.71 0.50 4.15
N ARG A 88 21.91 -0.09 4.11
CA ARG A 88 23.18 0.64 3.83
C ARG A 88 23.10 1.50 2.57
N SER A 89 22.44 1.00 1.52
CA SER A 89 22.25 1.76 0.27
C SER A 89 21.44 3.05 0.45
N ALA A 90 20.50 3.08 1.39
CA ALA A 90 19.72 4.27 1.72
C ALA A 90 20.53 5.27 2.57
N ASP A 91 21.44 4.79 3.41
CA ASP A 91 22.36 5.65 4.18
C ASP A 91 23.43 6.27 3.27
N GLU A 92 24.07 5.47 2.41
CA GLU A 92 25.05 5.94 1.43
C GLU A 92 24.45 6.96 0.46
N ARG A 93 23.18 6.77 0.08
CA ARG A 93 22.46 7.66 -0.83
C ARG A 93 21.57 8.65 -0.10
N TYR A 94 21.75 8.86 1.21
CA TYR A 94 20.88 9.75 1.99
C TYR A 94 20.85 11.17 1.42
N ASN A 95 22.02 11.71 1.06
CA ASN A 95 22.13 13.04 0.46
C ASN A 95 21.44 13.13 -0.91
N VAL A 96 21.49 12.07 -1.70
CA VAL A 96 20.78 11.98 -2.99
C VAL A 96 19.27 11.92 -2.75
N LEU A 97 18.83 11.14 -1.77
CA LEU A 97 17.43 11.06 -1.36
C LEU A 97 16.91 12.42 -0.90
N VAL A 98 17.63 13.11 -0.01
CA VAL A 98 17.27 14.46 0.46
C VAL A 98 17.25 15.46 -0.69
N LYS A 99 18.25 15.44 -1.57
CA LYS A 99 18.31 16.33 -2.74
C LYS A 99 17.16 16.09 -3.69
N ASN A 100 16.80 14.83 -3.96
CA ASN A 100 15.65 14.50 -4.80
C ASN A 100 14.32 14.90 -4.15
N ILE A 101 14.17 14.69 -2.84
CA ILE A 101 12.97 15.13 -2.09
C ILE A 101 12.84 16.65 -2.13
N ARG A 102 13.94 17.40 -2.02
CA ARG A 102 13.94 18.88 -2.06
C ARG A 102 13.71 19.42 -3.47
N ARG A 103 14.38 18.85 -4.48
CA ARG A 103 14.19 19.23 -5.89
C ARG A 103 12.74 19.03 -6.34
N ASP A 104 12.08 18.03 -5.77
CA ASP A 104 10.69 17.71 -6.05
C ASP A 104 9.70 18.47 -5.12
N GLN A 105 10.13 19.54 -4.44
CA GLN A 105 9.33 20.40 -3.57
C GLN A 105 9.27 21.88 -3.98
N ASP A 106 10.09 22.31 -4.95
CA ASP A 106 9.92 23.59 -5.66
C ASP A 106 8.94 23.44 -6.83
#